data_AF-A0A929K6R1-F1
#
_entry.id   AF-A0A929K6R1-F1
#
_cell.length_a   1.000
_cell.length_b   1.000
_cell.length_c   1.000
_cell.angle_alpha   90.00
_cell.angle_beta   90.00
_cell.angle_gamma   90.00
#
_symmetry.space_group_name_H-M   'P 1'
#
loop_
_entity.id
_entity.type
_entity.pdbx_description
1 polymer ?
#
loop_
_entity_poly.entity_id
_entity_poly.type
_entity_poly.pdbx_seq_one_letter_code
_entity_poly.pdbx_strand_id
1 'polypeptide(L)'
;MSEEETEKLVKSFYNHLKQEKGLSEETASEHAHNISFFAVHYLRGYEEKSLLEVTCMDIKDYLGNWYIRKVWNSSKSDVRPILVAFK
;
A
#
# COMPACT_ATOMS: atom_id res chain seq x y z
N MET A 1 -3.20 -8.46 -13.39
CA MET A 1 -2.05 -8.92 -12.58
C MET A 1 -2.54 -9.98 -11.61
N SER A 2 -1.86 -11.10 -11.48
CA SER A 2 -2.21 -12.18 -10.54
C SER A 2 -1.85 -11.81 -9.09
N GLU A 3 -2.39 -12.55 -8.12
CA GLU A 3 -1.98 -12.42 -6.72
C GLU A 3 -0.47 -12.65 -6.56
N GLU A 4 0.08 -13.65 -7.26
CA GLU A 4 1.50 -14.00 -7.21
C GLU A 4 2.41 -12.87 -7.73
N GLU A 5 1.98 -12.17 -8.78
CA GLU A 5 2.71 -11.00 -9.31
C GLU A 5 2.68 -9.83 -8.31
N THR A 6 1.56 -9.63 -7.62
CA THR A 6 1.42 -8.62 -6.56
C THR A 6 2.36 -8.92 -5.39
N GLU A 7 2.40 -10.17 -4.93
CA GLU A 7 3.29 -10.60 -3.84
C GLU A 7 4.77 -10.42 -4.20
N LYS A 8 5.16 -10.76 -5.44
CA LYS A 8 6.53 -10.55 -5.93
C LYS A 8 6.93 -9.08 -5.90
N LEU A 9 6.05 -8.18 -6.35
CA LEU A 9 6.29 -6.74 -6.32
C LEU A 9 6.41 -6.21 -4.89
N VAL A 10 5.48 -6.59 -3.99
CA VAL A 10 5.53 -6.17 -2.57
C VAL A 10 6.81 -6.68 -1.89
N LYS A 11 7.22 -7.92 -2.15
CA LYS A 11 8.47 -8.47 -1.63
C LYS A 11 9.70 -7.74 -2.18
N SER A 12 9.70 -7.39 -3.46
CA SER A 12 10.77 -6.60 -4.06
C SER A 12 10.84 -5.21 -3.42
N PHE A 13 9.70 -4.57 -3.17
CA PHE A 13 9.62 -3.30 -2.48
C PHE A 13 10.16 -3.38 -1.05
N TYR A 14 9.76 -4.40 -0.28
CA TYR A 14 10.31 -4.64 1.06
C TYR A 14 11.85 -4.79 1.04
N ASN A 15 12.39 -5.57 0.10
CA ASN A 15 13.83 -5.75 -0.02
C ASN A 15 14.54 -4.43 -0.37
N HIS A 16 13.98 -3.62 -1.26
CA HIS A 16 14.49 -2.29 -1.57
C HIS A 16 14.54 -1.40 -0.32
N LEU A 17 13.47 -1.38 0.48
CA LEU A 17 13.43 -0.59 1.73
C LEU A 17 14.50 -1.04 2.74
N LYS A 18 14.72 -2.34 2.90
CA LYS A 18 15.76 -2.83 3.82
C LYS A 18 17.18 -2.63 3.29
N GLN A 19 17.43 -3.01 2.04
CA GLN A 19 18.79 -3.15 1.52
C GLN A 19 19.33 -1.83 0.96
N GLU A 20 18.49 -1.06 0.27
CA GLU A 20 18.92 0.17 -0.40
C GLU A 20 18.62 1.42 0.44
N LYS A 21 17.49 1.43 1.15
CA LYS A 21 17.13 2.57 2.02
C LYS A 21 17.60 2.41 3.46
N GLY A 22 18.04 1.21 3.86
CA GLY A 22 18.54 0.94 5.21
C GLY A 22 17.49 1.08 6.31
N LEU A 23 16.20 0.92 5.98
CA LEU A 23 15.13 0.99 6.98
C LEU A 23 15.16 -0.22 7.91
N SER A 24 14.64 -0.04 9.12
CA SER A 24 14.45 -1.15 10.06
C SER A 24 13.48 -2.18 9.49
N GLU A 25 13.59 -3.41 9.97
CA GLU A 25 12.69 -4.50 9.58
C GLU A 25 11.23 -4.18 9.87
N GLU A 26 10.97 -3.60 11.04
CA GLU A 26 9.65 -3.17 11.47
C GLU A 26 9.06 -2.13 10.50
N THR A 27 9.81 -1.07 10.19
CA THR A 27 9.34 -0.01 9.28
C THR A 27 9.15 -0.53 7.86
N ALA A 28 10.09 -1.33 7.34
CA ALA A 28 9.97 -1.90 6.00
C ALA A 28 8.77 -2.87 5.90
N SER A 29 8.52 -3.65 6.96
CA SER A 29 7.37 -4.56 7.05
C SER A 29 6.06 -3.79 7.07
N GLU A 30 5.97 -2.72 7.87
CA GLU A 30 4.78 -1.85 7.93
C GLU A 30 4.48 -1.20 6.57
N HIS A 31 5.50 -0.68 5.89
CA HIS A 31 5.36 -0.14 4.54
C HIS A 31 4.86 -1.19 3.54
N ALA A 32 5.48 -2.37 3.53
CA ALA A 32 5.09 -3.46 2.64
C ALA A 32 3.67 -3.96 2.92
N HIS A 33 3.28 -4.02 4.20
CA HIS A 33 1.92 -4.35 4.62
C HIS A 33 0.91 -3.34 4.08
N ASN A 34 1.18 -2.04 4.21
CA ASN A 34 0.31 -0.98 3.71
C ASN A 34 0.12 -1.04 2.18
N ILE A 35 1.19 -1.27 1.42
CA ILE A 35 1.11 -1.43 -0.04
C ILE A 35 0.36 -2.72 -0.42
N SER A 36 0.61 -3.82 0.27
CA SER A 36 -0.11 -5.09 0.06
C SER A 36 -1.60 -4.92 0.31
N PHE A 37 -1.98 -4.28 1.42
CA PHE A 37 -3.37 -4.03 1.77
C PHE A 37 -4.08 -3.18 0.71
N PHE A 38 -3.43 -2.11 0.25
CA PHE A 38 -3.92 -1.28 -0.86
C PHE A 38 -4.13 -2.09 -2.14
N ALA A 39 -3.15 -2.90 -2.55
CA ALA A 39 -3.22 -3.69 -3.77
C ALA A 39 -4.33 -4.76 -3.71
N VAL A 40 -4.40 -5.50 -2.61
CA VAL A 40 -5.31 -6.64 -2.47
C VAL A 40 -6.75 -6.19 -2.24
N HIS A 41 -6.97 -5.20 -1.37
CA HIS A 41 -8.32 -4.84 -0.95
C HIS A 41 -8.94 -3.71 -1.75
N TYR A 42 -8.14 -2.74 -2.21
CA TYR A 42 -8.66 -1.59 -2.96
C TYR A 42 -8.49 -1.79 -4.47
N LEU A 43 -7.25 -1.90 -4.96
CA LEU A 43 -7.01 -1.94 -6.41
C LEU A 43 -7.71 -3.11 -7.08
N ARG A 44 -7.53 -4.32 -6.56
CA ARG A 44 -8.17 -5.50 -7.14
C ARG A 44 -9.67 -5.55 -6.88
N GLY A 45 -10.11 -5.13 -5.69
CA GLY A 45 -11.50 -5.26 -5.27
C GLY A 45 -12.45 -4.21 -5.86
N TYR A 46 -11.93 -3.06 -6.27
CA TYR A 46 -12.75 -1.89 -6.63
C TYR A 46 -12.32 -1.19 -7.91
N GLU A 47 -11.03 -1.19 -8.24
CA GLU A 47 -10.51 -0.45 -9.40
C GLU A 47 -10.16 -1.37 -10.59
N GLU A 48 -10.04 -2.68 -10.36
CA GLU A 48 -9.54 -3.68 -11.32
C GLU A 48 -8.16 -3.32 -11.91
N LYS A 49 -7.34 -2.59 -11.14
CA LYS A 49 -6.02 -2.09 -11.55
C LYS A 49 -4.87 -2.88 -10.95
N SER A 50 -3.71 -2.86 -11.62
CA SER A 50 -2.44 -3.33 -11.07
C SER A 50 -1.69 -2.21 -10.34
N LEU A 51 -0.72 -2.59 -9.48
CA LEU A 51 0.16 -1.63 -8.80
C LEU A 51 0.97 -0.75 -9.76
N LEU A 52 1.22 -1.23 -10.99
CA LEU A 52 2.01 -0.51 -12.00
C LEU A 52 1.19 0.56 -12.73
N GLU A 53 -0.14 0.55 -12.59
CA GLU A 53 -1.06 1.49 -13.23
C GLU A 53 -1.57 2.56 -12.25
N VAL A 54 -1.08 2.54 -11.01
CA VAL A 54 -1.51 3.44 -9.94
C VAL A 54 -1.12 4.88 -10.24
N THR A 55 -2.09 5.77 -10.10
CA THR A 55 -1.91 7.21 -10.20
C THR A 55 -2.05 7.89 -8.83
N CYS A 56 -1.66 9.15 -8.75
CA CYS A 56 -1.90 9.97 -7.56
C CYS A 56 -3.40 10.11 -7.23
N MET A 57 -4.30 10.01 -8.22
CA MET A 57 -5.75 10.06 -7.98
C MET A 57 -6.22 8.80 -7.27
N ASP A 58 -5.71 7.62 -7.63
CA ASP A 58 -6.06 6.36 -6.96
C ASP A 58 -5.66 6.37 -5.47
N ILE A 59 -4.48 6.91 -5.16
CA ILE A 59 -4.02 7.05 -3.77
C ILE A 59 -4.91 8.04 -2.99
N LYS A 60 -5.32 9.15 -3.64
CA LYS A 60 -6.20 10.15 -3.05
C LYS A 60 -7.59 9.56 -2.78
N ASP A 61 -8.15 8.79 -3.70
CA ASP A 61 -9.48 8.20 -3.55
C ASP A 61 -9.46 7.06 -2.53
N TYR A 62 -8.38 6.28 -2.50
CA TYR A 62 -8.13 5.30 -1.45
C TYR A 62 -8.09 5.94 -0.06
N LEU A 63 -7.16 6.88 0.20
CA LEU A 63 -6.95 7.44 1.53
C LEU A 63 -8.02 8.46 1.94
N GLY A 64 -8.55 9.21 0.98
CA GLY A 64 -9.52 10.27 1.20
C GLY A 64 -10.97 9.79 1.27
N ASN A 65 -11.25 8.56 0.80
CA ASN A 65 -12.62 8.06 0.73
C ASN A 65 -12.73 6.59 1.12
N TRP A 66 -12.11 5.68 0.37
CA TRP A 66 -12.35 4.25 0.53
C TRP A 66 -11.87 3.72 1.90
N TYR A 67 -10.63 4.02 2.29
CA TYR A 67 -9.99 3.52 3.51
C TYR A 67 -10.77 3.95 4.75
N ILE A 68 -11.14 5.23 4.82
CA ILE A 68 -11.92 5.81 5.92
C ILE A 68 -13.27 5.11 6.08
N ARG A 69 -13.94 4.78 4.96
CA ARG A 69 -15.26 4.12 5.00
C ARG A 69 -15.18 2.63 5.30
N LYS A 70 -14.12 1.95 4.83
CA LYS A 70 -14.04 0.48 4.83
C LYS A 70 -13.23 -0.09 5.98
N VAL A 71 -12.33 0.70 6.56
CA VAL A 71 -11.57 0.33 7.75
C VAL A 71 -12.24 1.00 8.96
N TRP A 72 -12.99 0.19 9.72
CA TRP A 72 -13.72 0.64 10.92
C TRP A 72 -12.75 1.31 11.92
N ASN A 73 -13.17 2.40 12.56
CA ASN A 73 -12.36 3.20 13.51
C ASN A 73 -11.07 3.82 12.97
N SER A 74 -10.88 3.91 11.65
CA SER A 74 -9.73 4.61 11.10
C SER A 74 -9.74 6.11 11.47
N SER A 75 -8.63 6.55 12.05
CA SER A 75 -8.36 7.91 12.51
C SER A 75 -7.37 8.59 11.57
N LYS A 76 -7.24 9.93 11.65
CA LYS A 76 -6.24 10.67 10.87
C LYS A 76 -4.80 10.19 11.15
N SER A 77 -4.54 9.65 12.35
CA SER A 77 -3.25 9.06 12.71
C SER A 77 -2.94 7.78 11.92
N ASP A 78 -3.95 7.02 11.54
CA ASP A 78 -3.77 5.75 10.81
C ASP A 78 -3.47 5.99 9.32
N VAL A 79 -3.94 7.10 8.77
CA VAL A 79 -3.68 7.47 7.36
C VAL A 79 -2.23 7.89 7.13
N ARG A 80 -1.57 8.47 8.14
CA ARG A 80 -0.22 9.04 8.00
C ARG A 80 0.85 7.99 7.69
N PRO A 81 0.94 6.85 8.41
CA PRO A 81 1.87 5.77 8.05
C PRO A 81 1.65 5.25 6.62
N ILE A 82 0.40 5.14 6.19
CA ILE A 82 0.04 4.65 4.85
C ILE A 82 0.50 5.64 3.77
N LEU A 83 0.30 6.94 3.99
CA LEU A 83 0.79 7.98 3.06
C LEU A 83 2.32 7.93 2.89
N VAL A 84 3.05 7.61 3.96
CA VAL A 84 4.51 7.49 3.91
C VAL A 84 4.96 6.23 3.17
N ALA A 85 4.14 5.17 3.16
CA ALA A 85 4.42 3.97 2.39
C ALA A 85 4.37 4.20 0.86
N PHE A 86 3.64 5.22 0.41
CA PHE A 86 3.55 5.62 -1.02
C PHE A 86 4.66 6.58 -1.49
N LYS A 87 5.63 6.92 -0.65
CA LYS A 87 6.79 7.76 -1.01
C LYS A 87 7.96 6.93 -1.53
#